data_AF-A0A5U7IBA0-F1
#
_entry.id   AF-A0A5U7IBA0-F1
#
_cell.length_a   1.000
_cell.length_b   1.000
_cell.length_c   1.000
_cell.angle_alpha   90.00
_cell.angle_beta   90.00
_cell.angle_gamma   90.00
#
_symmetry.space_group_name_H-M   'P 1'
#
loop_
_entity.id
_entity.type
_entity.pdbx_description
1 polymer ?
#
loop_
_entity_poly.entity_id
_entity_poly.type
_entity_poly.pdbx_seq_one_letter_code
_entity_poly.pdbx_strand_id
1 'polypeptide(L)'
;MHPTSMPCFASSASYTACCSTPDWFRCKNNTKSPHSATGCARFEGELFNREGQMWPEADITLVDLATFALEGYEAQLAISYISLINHINNLGERDQHLARPIVNITDEAHIITVNPLLARFLTKCSKMWRKLGIWLWLATQNLADFPDEAKKLLNMIEWWELLVMPPEEIDQVCRFKALTEEQR
;
A
#
# COMPACT_ATOMS: atom_id res chain seq x y z
N MET A 1 -48.36 -6.69 -3.35
CA MET A 1 -47.99 -7.33 -2.06
C MET A 1 -47.29 -8.64 -2.36
N HIS A 2 -46.21 -8.88 -1.62
CA HIS A 2 -45.29 -10.02 -1.59
C HIS A 2 -44.33 -10.26 -2.77
N PRO A 3 -43.02 -10.04 -2.56
CA PRO A 3 -41.94 -10.43 -3.45
C PRO A 3 -41.55 -11.90 -3.24
N THR A 4 -41.23 -12.58 -4.33
CA THR A 4 -40.65 -13.93 -4.33
C THR A 4 -39.17 -13.88 -3.94
N SER A 5 -38.86 -14.54 -2.83
CA SER A 5 -37.54 -14.76 -2.25
C SER A 5 -36.62 -15.57 -3.17
N MET A 6 -35.40 -15.08 -3.38
CA MET A 6 -34.29 -15.84 -3.95
C MET A 6 -33.81 -16.93 -2.97
N PRO A 7 -33.39 -18.12 -3.47
CA PRO A 7 -32.90 -19.19 -2.62
C PRO A 7 -31.50 -18.87 -2.08
N CYS A 8 -31.36 -19.08 -0.76
CA CYS A 8 -30.12 -18.99 0.00
C CYS A 8 -29.22 -20.19 -0.36
N PHE A 9 -28.17 -19.96 -1.15
CA PHE A 9 -27.09 -20.93 -1.32
C PHE A 9 -26.09 -20.77 -0.19
N ALA A 10 -26.23 -21.60 0.84
CA ALA A 10 -25.18 -21.83 1.82
C ALA A 10 -24.06 -22.62 1.14
N SER A 11 -22.93 -21.97 0.91
CA SER A 11 -21.66 -22.63 0.59
C SER A 11 -20.69 -22.31 1.71
N SER A 12 -20.36 -23.34 2.48
CA SER A 12 -19.36 -23.34 3.54
C SER A 12 -17.99 -23.04 2.95
N ALA A 13 -17.59 -21.77 2.93
CA ALA A 13 -16.20 -21.38 2.72
C ALA A 13 -15.49 -21.46 4.07
N SER A 14 -14.67 -22.49 4.24
CA SER A 14 -13.72 -22.62 5.33
C SER A 14 -12.79 -21.41 5.31
N TYR A 15 -12.99 -20.46 6.21
CA TYR A 15 -12.06 -19.36 6.45
C TYR A 15 -10.81 -19.92 7.10
N THR A 16 -9.83 -20.33 6.30
CA THR A 16 -8.45 -20.43 6.79
C THR A 16 -7.85 -19.04 6.67
N ALA A 17 -8.13 -18.18 7.66
CA ALA A 17 -7.33 -17.00 7.89
C ALA A 17 -5.91 -17.49 8.19
N CYS A 18 -5.02 -17.42 7.20
CA CYS A 18 -3.61 -17.71 7.40
C CYS A 18 -2.99 -16.51 8.15
N CYS A 19 -3.33 -16.38 9.44
CA CYS A 19 -2.59 -15.58 10.41
C CYS A 19 -1.25 -16.25 10.75
N SER A 20 -0.52 -16.78 9.75
CA SER A 20 0.89 -17.10 9.91
C SER A 20 1.69 -15.86 9.54
N THR A 21 1.56 -14.81 10.36
CA THR A 21 2.62 -13.82 10.44
C THR A 21 3.90 -14.56 10.83
N PRO A 22 4.99 -14.46 10.07
CA PRO A 22 6.29 -14.90 10.55
C PRO A 22 6.54 -14.27 11.93
N ASP A 23 7.03 -15.05 12.89
CA ASP A 23 7.16 -14.68 14.31
C ASP A 23 7.90 -13.35 14.59
N TRP A 24 8.59 -12.77 13.60
CA TRP A 24 9.28 -11.48 13.71
C TRP A 24 8.35 -10.26 13.57
N PHE A 25 7.12 -10.41 13.06
CA PHE A 25 6.17 -9.28 12.94
C PHE A 25 5.43 -8.95 14.24
N ARG A 26 5.53 -9.79 15.28
CA ARG A 26 4.79 -9.60 16.54
C ARG A 26 5.70 -9.13 17.67
N CYS A 27 6.33 -7.96 17.54
CA CYS A 27 6.97 -7.32 18.69
C CYS A 27 5.96 -6.44 19.43
N LYS A 28 5.37 -6.99 20.51
CA LYS A 28 4.50 -6.25 21.42
C LYS A 28 5.28 -5.19 22.19
N ASN A 29 4.62 -4.05 22.37
CA ASN A 29 4.91 -2.93 23.26
C ASN A 29 5.87 -3.18 24.44
N ASN A 30 6.72 -2.16 24.62
CA ASN A 30 7.41 -1.76 25.85
C ASN A 30 8.86 -2.23 26.01
N THR A 31 9.82 -1.50 25.41
CA THR A 31 11.02 -0.99 26.10
C THR A 31 11.78 0.02 25.22
N LYS A 32 11.95 1.23 25.76
CA LYS A 32 13.02 2.25 25.59
C LYS A 32 13.83 2.31 24.28
N SER A 33 13.94 3.53 23.74
CA SER A 33 14.77 3.92 22.59
C SER A 33 16.22 3.38 22.66
N PRO A 34 16.77 2.82 21.58
CA PRO A 34 18.17 2.41 21.55
C PRO A 34 18.99 3.38 20.69
N HIS A 35 19.40 4.50 21.28
CA HIS A 35 20.65 5.13 20.83
C HIS A 35 21.79 4.31 21.47
N SER A 36 22.61 3.67 20.64
CA SER A 36 23.81 2.84 20.96
C SER A 36 23.61 1.32 21.12
N ALA A 37 23.69 0.59 19.99
CA ALA A 37 24.15 -0.79 19.96
C ALA A 37 24.98 -1.02 18.68
N THR A 38 26.23 -1.45 18.87
CA THR A 38 27.28 -1.60 17.86
C THR A 38 27.25 -3.00 17.25
N GLY A 39 27.25 -3.10 15.91
CA GLY A 39 27.70 -4.28 15.14
C GLY A 39 26.68 -5.41 14.93
N CYS A 40 26.26 -5.62 13.67
CA CYS A 40 25.50 -6.77 13.12
C CYS A 40 24.19 -7.26 13.77
N ALA A 41 23.84 -6.83 14.99
CA ALA A 41 22.57 -7.14 15.65
C ALA A 41 21.58 -5.97 15.56
N ARG A 42 21.62 -5.24 14.44
CA ARG A 42 20.64 -4.18 14.13
C ARG A 42 19.54 -4.83 13.30
N PHE A 43 18.28 -4.50 13.58
CA PHE A 43 17.09 -4.96 12.84
C PHE A 43 17.28 -5.03 11.31
N GLU A 44 18.08 -4.12 10.75
CA GLU A 44 18.51 -4.08 9.34
C GLU A 44 19.21 -5.36 8.85
N GLY A 45 20.12 -5.94 9.66
CA GLY A 45 20.86 -7.14 9.31
C GLY A 45 19.98 -8.39 9.30
N GLU A 46 18.99 -8.45 10.19
CA GLU A 46 18.02 -9.54 10.24
C GLU A 46 17.02 -9.50 9.08
N LEU A 47 16.74 -8.31 8.54
CA LEU A 47 15.76 -8.17 7.47
C LEU A 47 16.37 -8.22 6.07
N PHE A 48 17.46 -7.50 5.83
CA PHE A 48 18.00 -7.30 4.47
C PHE A 48 19.20 -8.17 4.13
N ASN A 49 19.90 -8.74 5.13
CA ASN A 49 21.17 -9.44 4.91
C ASN A 49 21.10 -10.93 5.27
N ARG A 50 20.01 -11.59 4.87
CA ARG A 50 19.80 -13.04 5.02
C ARG A 50 19.17 -13.64 3.77
N GLU A 51 19.26 -14.97 3.63
CA GLU A 51 18.52 -15.68 2.60
C GLU A 51 17.01 -15.45 2.79
N GLY A 52 16.36 -14.97 1.73
CA GLY A 52 14.92 -14.74 1.71
C GLY A 52 14.17 -16.03 1.38
N GLN A 53 12.99 -16.19 1.98
CA GLN A 53 12.00 -17.16 1.53
C GLN A 53 11.00 -16.47 0.60
N MET A 54 10.50 -17.21 -0.39
CA MET A 54 9.38 -16.71 -1.20
C MET A 54 8.17 -16.48 -0.30
N TRP A 55 7.37 -15.48 -0.67
CA TRP A 55 6.13 -15.18 0.01
C TRP A 55 5.15 -16.36 -0.22
N PRO A 56 4.39 -16.76 0.80
CA PRO A 56 3.40 -17.81 0.63
C PRO A 56 2.32 -17.36 -0.35
N GLU A 57 1.75 -18.30 -1.10
CA GLU A 57 0.55 -18.03 -1.90
C GLU A 57 -0.61 -17.74 -0.93
N ALA A 58 -1.17 -16.54 -1.01
CA ALA A 58 -2.26 -16.09 -0.18
C ALA A 58 -3.21 -15.20 -0.99
N ASP A 59 -4.50 -15.23 -0.65
CA ASP A 59 -5.49 -14.35 -1.29
C ASP A 59 -5.40 -12.90 -0.81
N ILE A 60 -4.89 -12.71 0.41
CA ILE A 60 -4.69 -11.41 1.06
C ILE A 60 -3.31 -11.41 1.69
N THR A 61 -2.52 -10.42 1.30
CA THR A 61 -1.17 -10.19 1.84
C THR A 61 -1.17 -8.83 2.53
N LEU A 62 -1.02 -8.83 3.86
CA LEU A 62 -0.89 -7.61 4.66
C LEU A 62 0.57 -7.42 5.06
N VAL A 63 1.10 -6.22 4.80
CA VAL A 63 2.48 -5.87 5.12
C VAL A 63 2.47 -4.64 6.02
N ASP A 64 3.02 -4.79 7.22
CA ASP A 64 3.18 -3.67 8.15
C ASP A 64 4.53 -2.99 7.93
N LEU A 65 4.50 -1.69 7.64
CA LEU A 65 5.67 -0.83 7.44
C LEU A 65 5.83 0.20 8.57
N ALA A 66 5.08 0.10 9.67
CA ALA A 66 5.05 1.10 10.74
C ALA A 66 6.44 1.42 11.31
N THR A 67 7.30 0.41 11.49
CA THR A 67 8.68 0.62 11.97
C THR A 67 9.52 1.44 10.99
N PHE A 68 9.28 1.29 9.67
CA PHE A 68 10.00 2.01 8.62
C PHE A 68 9.44 3.39 8.32
N ALA A 69 8.21 3.67 8.74
CA ALA A 69 7.60 4.99 8.66
C ALA A 69 8.20 5.99 9.68
N LEU A 70 8.99 5.51 10.65
CA LEU A 70 9.69 6.35 11.62
C LEU A 70 10.87 7.09 10.98
N GLU A 71 11.17 8.29 11.50
CA GLU A 71 12.33 9.09 11.06
C GLU A 71 13.64 8.32 11.18
N GLY A 72 14.50 8.44 10.16
CA GLY A 72 15.81 7.78 10.09
C GLY A 72 15.80 6.38 9.46
N TYR A 73 14.64 5.89 9.00
CA TYR A 73 14.50 4.62 8.27
C TYR A 73 14.07 4.79 6.81
N GLU A 74 14.24 5.98 6.23
CA GLU A 74 13.72 6.32 4.89
C GLU A 74 14.31 5.44 3.78
N ALA A 75 15.59 5.05 3.92
CA ALA A 75 16.25 4.18 2.96
C ALA A 75 15.72 2.74 3.05
N GLN A 76 15.50 2.24 4.25
CA GLN A 76 14.98 0.91 4.56
C GLN A 76 13.52 0.81 4.10
N LEU A 77 12.73 1.86 4.32
CA LEU A 77 11.38 2.01 3.79
C LEU A 77 11.39 1.90 2.27
N ALA A 78 12.26 2.67 1.61
CA ALA A 78 12.35 2.68 0.15
C ALA A 78 12.71 1.31 -0.42
N ILE A 79 13.72 0.63 0.15
CA ILE A 79 14.13 -0.70 -0.29
C ILE A 79 13.00 -1.72 -0.08
N SER A 80 12.37 -1.69 1.10
CA SER A 80 11.27 -2.60 1.43
C SER A 80 10.07 -2.41 0.49
N TYR A 81 9.71 -1.16 0.24
CA TYR A 81 8.60 -0.83 -0.65
C TYR A 81 8.90 -1.20 -2.10
N ILE A 82 10.11 -0.92 -2.61
CA ILE A 82 10.51 -1.34 -3.97
C ILE A 82 10.46 -2.87 -4.10
N SER A 83 10.94 -3.60 -3.09
CA SER A 83 10.88 -5.06 -3.06
C SER A 83 9.44 -5.57 -3.12
N LEU A 84 8.54 -4.98 -2.32
CA LEU A 84 7.11 -5.31 -2.31
C LEU A 84 6.45 -5.07 -3.68
N ILE A 85 6.69 -3.90 -4.28
CA ILE A 85 6.16 -3.58 -5.61
C ILE A 85 6.71 -4.54 -6.68
N ASN A 86 7.98 -4.92 -6.61
CA ASN A 86 8.55 -5.91 -7.53
C ASN A 86 7.93 -7.29 -7.35
N HIS A 87 7.64 -7.69 -6.11
CA HIS A 87 6.90 -8.92 -5.85
C HIS A 87 5.50 -8.89 -6.49
N ILE A 88 4.76 -7.79 -6.32
CA ILE A 88 3.44 -7.58 -6.96
C ILE A 88 3.55 -7.60 -8.48
N ASN A 89 4.59 -6.99 -9.07
CA ASN A 89 4.82 -7.03 -10.51
C ASN A 89 4.98 -8.47 -11.01
N ASN A 90 5.78 -9.28 -10.31
CA ASN A 90 5.99 -10.68 -10.68
C ASN A 90 4.69 -11.49 -10.59
N LEU A 91 3.86 -11.25 -9.56
CA LEU A 91 2.53 -11.85 -9.46
C LEU A 91 1.64 -11.44 -10.63
N GLY A 92 1.60 -10.14 -10.95
CA GLY A 92 0.83 -9.62 -12.08
C GLY A 92 1.25 -10.21 -13.42
N GLU A 93 2.56 -10.38 -13.65
CA GLU A 93 3.08 -10.97 -14.89
C GLU A 93 2.74 -12.47 -14.99
N ARG A 94 2.86 -13.21 -13.89
CA ARG A 94 2.49 -14.63 -13.81
C ARG A 94 0.99 -14.83 -14.05
N ASP A 95 0.17 -13.98 -13.44
CA ASP A 95 -1.28 -14.15 -13.35
C ASP A 95 -2.06 -13.30 -14.37
N GLN A 96 -1.38 -12.61 -15.30
CA GLN A 96 -1.98 -11.65 -16.26
C GLN A 96 -3.11 -12.22 -17.14
N HIS A 97 -3.17 -13.54 -17.32
CA HIS A 97 -4.19 -14.23 -18.11
C HIS A 97 -5.30 -14.87 -17.26
N LEU A 98 -5.19 -14.76 -15.94
CA LEU A 98 -6.25 -15.16 -15.03
C LEU A 98 -7.28 -14.03 -14.97
N ALA A 99 -8.56 -14.37 -14.92
CA ALA A 99 -9.64 -13.39 -14.79
C ALA A 99 -9.76 -12.79 -13.37
N ARG A 100 -8.64 -12.72 -12.63
CA ARG A 100 -8.58 -12.28 -11.24
C ARG A 100 -7.68 -11.05 -11.13
N PRO A 101 -8.23 -9.85 -10.89
CA PRO A 101 -7.41 -8.68 -10.68
C PRO A 101 -6.72 -8.72 -9.30
N ILE A 102 -5.55 -8.09 -9.22
CA ILE A 102 -4.87 -7.82 -7.96
C ILE A 102 -5.23 -6.39 -7.54
N VAL A 103 -5.57 -6.19 -6.28
CA VAL A 103 -5.79 -4.84 -5.72
C VAL A 103 -4.65 -4.55 -4.76
N ASN A 104 -3.78 -3.62 -5.13
CA ASN A 104 -2.72 -3.12 -4.27
C ASN A 104 -3.21 -1.85 -3.55
N ILE A 105 -3.33 -1.93 -2.22
CA ILE A 105 -3.78 -0.83 -1.37
C ILE A 105 -2.60 -0.35 -0.54
N THR A 106 -2.27 0.93 -0.66
CA THR A 106 -1.27 1.59 0.18
C THR A 106 -1.98 2.57 1.10
N ASP A 107 -1.97 2.27 2.39
CA ASP A 107 -2.37 3.21 3.44
C ASP A 107 -1.24 4.19 3.75
N GLU A 108 -1.59 5.39 4.24
CA GLU A 108 -0.69 6.52 4.43
C GLU A 108 0.28 6.74 3.26
N ALA A 109 -0.29 6.76 2.05
CA ALA A 109 0.45 6.87 0.80
C ALA A 109 1.37 8.09 0.77
N HIS A 110 1.08 9.15 1.53
CA HIS A 110 1.95 10.32 1.66
C HIS A 110 3.37 9.94 2.12
N ILE A 111 3.53 8.99 3.04
CA ILE A 111 4.84 8.52 3.53
C ILE A 111 5.72 8.00 2.38
N ILE A 112 5.12 7.26 1.43
CA ILE A 112 5.84 6.73 0.27
C ILE A 112 6.06 7.81 -0.79
N THR A 113 5.07 8.68 -1.01
CA THR A 113 5.12 9.66 -2.11
C THR A 113 5.96 10.88 -1.80
N VAL A 114 6.25 11.19 -0.53
CA VAL A 114 7.17 12.27 -0.15
C VAL A 114 8.55 12.06 -0.75
N ASN A 115 9.02 10.80 -0.87
CA ASN A 115 10.29 10.52 -1.54
C ASN A 115 10.14 10.60 -3.07
N PRO A 116 10.81 11.55 -3.76
CA PRO A 116 10.64 11.73 -5.21
C PRO A 116 11.09 10.52 -6.05
N LEU A 117 11.96 9.66 -5.52
CA LEU A 117 12.37 8.43 -6.19
C LEU A 117 11.23 7.40 -6.15
N LEU A 118 10.63 7.19 -4.98
CA LEU A 118 9.52 6.26 -4.82
C LEU A 118 8.28 6.73 -5.57
N ALA A 119 7.94 8.02 -5.53
CA ALA A 119 6.83 8.58 -6.29
C ALA A 119 6.98 8.32 -7.80
N ARG A 120 8.18 8.55 -8.36
CA ARG A 120 8.46 8.29 -9.78
C ARG A 120 8.44 6.80 -10.11
N PHE A 121 8.94 5.96 -9.22
CA PHE A 121 8.90 4.51 -9.37
C PHE A 121 7.45 4.00 -9.39
N LEU A 122 6.65 4.37 -8.39
CA LEU A 122 5.24 4.01 -8.29
C LEU A 122 4.42 4.50 -9.50
N THR A 123 4.71 5.71 -10.02
CA THR A 123 4.09 6.24 -11.24
C THR A 123 4.40 5.40 -12.48
N LYS A 124 5.60 4.80 -12.57
CA LYS A 124 5.94 3.91 -13.68
C LYS A 124 5.23 2.56 -13.53
N CYS A 125 5.24 1.99 -12.33
CA CYS A 125 4.55 0.72 -12.06
C CYS A 125 3.04 0.82 -12.28
N SER A 126 2.40 1.90 -11.81
CA SER A 126 0.96 2.09 -11.97
C SER A 126 0.52 2.17 -13.44
N LYS A 127 1.37 2.69 -14.33
CA LYS A 127 1.11 2.65 -15.79
C LYS A 127 1.17 1.24 -16.36
N MET A 128 2.11 0.43 -15.90
CA MET A 128 2.24 -0.97 -16.33
C MET A 128 1.05 -1.80 -15.84
N TRP A 129 0.61 -1.58 -14.60
CA TRP A 129 -0.48 -2.28 -13.93
C TRP A 129 -1.82 -2.21 -14.64
N ARG A 130 -2.08 -1.13 -15.40
CA ARG A 130 -3.27 -1.02 -16.28
C ARG A 130 -3.38 -2.17 -17.29
N LYS A 131 -2.26 -2.76 -17.70
CA LYS A 131 -2.21 -3.89 -18.65
C LYS A 131 -2.25 -5.26 -17.97
N LEU A 132 -1.76 -5.34 -16.73
CA LEU A 132 -1.64 -6.59 -15.97
C LEU A 132 -2.86 -6.87 -15.08
N GLY A 133 -3.92 -6.04 -15.15
CA GLY A 133 -5.10 -6.21 -14.31
C GLY A 133 -4.86 -5.88 -12.82
N ILE A 134 -3.87 -5.03 -12.51
CA ILE A 134 -3.58 -4.61 -11.15
C ILE A 134 -4.19 -3.22 -10.90
N TRP A 135 -4.90 -3.09 -9.78
CA TRP A 135 -5.55 -1.86 -9.34
C TRP A 135 -4.72 -1.22 -8.24
N LEU A 136 -4.45 0.08 -8.35
CA LEU A 136 -3.75 0.84 -7.32
C LEU A 136 -4.75 1.68 -6.53
N TRP A 137 -4.79 1.47 -5.22
CA TRP A 137 -5.52 2.28 -4.25
C TRP A 137 -4.53 2.97 -3.34
N LEU A 138 -4.68 4.29 -3.19
CA LEU A 138 -3.87 5.11 -2.31
C LEU A 138 -4.80 5.77 -1.30
N ALA A 139 -4.61 5.50 -0.03
CA ALA A 139 -5.30 6.18 1.05
C ALA A 139 -4.33 7.13 1.76
N THR A 140 -4.81 8.32 2.11
CA THR A 140 -4.04 9.31 2.88
C THR A 140 -5.00 10.16 3.69
N GLN A 141 -4.54 10.60 4.87
CA GLN A 141 -5.28 11.57 5.68
C GLN A 141 -4.91 13.02 5.32
N ASN A 142 -3.65 13.26 4.95
CA ASN A 142 -3.12 14.59 4.67
C ASN A 142 -2.72 14.69 3.19
N LEU A 143 -3.39 15.56 2.43
CA LEU A 143 -3.01 15.85 1.04
C LEU A 143 -1.98 16.98 0.93
N ALA A 144 -1.76 17.77 1.99
CA ALA A 144 -0.74 18.81 1.99
C ALA A 144 0.67 18.22 1.82
N ASP A 145 0.91 17.03 2.39
CA ASP A 145 2.19 16.32 2.33
C ASP A 145 2.48 15.68 0.96
N PHE A 146 1.50 15.68 0.04
CA PHE A 146 1.75 15.21 -1.32
C PHE A 146 2.58 16.24 -2.10
N PRO A 147 3.77 15.85 -2.60
CA PRO A 147 4.59 16.74 -3.40
C PRO A 147 3.93 16.98 -4.77
N ASP A 148 4.23 18.13 -5.39
CA ASP A 148 3.67 18.47 -6.70
C ASP A 148 4.08 17.46 -7.79
N GLU A 149 5.20 16.76 -7.61
CA GLU A 149 5.65 15.65 -8.46
C GLU A 149 4.64 14.50 -8.49
N ALA A 150 3.88 14.28 -7.41
CA ALA A 150 2.84 13.27 -7.33
C ALA A 150 1.60 13.63 -8.18
N LYS A 151 1.49 14.86 -8.70
CA LYS A 151 0.42 15.25 -9.63
C LYS A 151 0.33 14.33 -10.85
N LYS A 152 1.47 13.86 -11.35
CA LYS A 152 1.49 12.90 -12.47
C LYS A 152 0.91 11.53 -12.08
N LEU A 153 1.12 11.10 -10.84
CA LEU A 153 0.54 9.86 -10.30
C LEU A 153 -0.97 10.02 -10.14
N LEU A 154 -1.38 11.07 -9.43
CA LEU A 154 -2.77 11.34 -9.07
C LEU A 154 -3.66 11.64 -10.29
N ASN A 155 -3.14 12.31 -11.32
CA ASN A 155 -3.87 12.55 -12.57
C ASN A 155 -4.22 11.26 -13.34
N MET A 156 -3.52 10.15 -13.10
CA MET A 156 -3.83 8.86 -13.71
C MET A 156 -4.88 8.07 -12.92
N ILE A 157 -5.24 8.52 -11.72
CA ILE A 157 -6.25 7.89 -10.89
C ILE A 157 -7.63 8.34 -11.38
N GLU A 158 -8.45 7.37 -11.76
CA GLU A 158 -9.80 7.63 -12.29
C GLU A 158 -10.79 7.96 -11.18
N TRP A 159 -10.76 7.18 -10.11
CA TRP A 159 -11.73 7.24 -9.02
C TRP A 159 -11.12 7.94 -7.80
N TRP A 160 -11.86 8.89 -7.26
CA TRP A 160 -11.48 9.58 -6.03
C TRP A 160 -12.62 9.38 -5.04
N GLU A 161 -12.29 8.85 -3.87
CA GLU A 161 -13.20 8.73 -2.75
C GLU A 161 -12.77 9.78 -1.71
N LEU A 162 -13.55 10.86 -1.63
CA LEU A 162 -13.32 11.96 -0.72
C LEU A 162 -14.35 11.84 0.40
N LEU A 163 -13.86 11.67 1.63
CA LEU A 163 -14.71 11.57 2.82
C LEU A 163 -14.99 12.99 3.37
N VAL A 164 -15.18 13.10 4.68
CA VAL A 164 -15.37 14.39 5.35
C VAL A 164 -14.05 15.15 5.35
N MET A 165 -13.98 16.24 4.59
CA MET A 165 -12.79 17.08 4.48
C MET A 165 -13.06 18.49 5.03
N PRO A 166 -12.13 19.08 5.80
CA PRO A 166 -12.19 20.49 6.15
C PRO A 166 -11.94 21.37 4.91
N PRO A 167 -12.35 22.65 4.91
CA PRO A 167 -12.19 23.55 3.76
C PRO A 167 -10.74 23.65 3.25
N GLU A 168 -9.76 23.59 4.15
CA GLU A 168 -8.33 23.64 3.79
C GLU A 168 -7.90 22.42 2.96
N GLU A 169 -8.40 21.22 3.27
CA GLU A 169 -8.12 20.00 2.51
C GLU A 169 -8.82 20.00 1.14
N ILE A 170 -9.99 20.64 1.03
CA ILE A 170 -10.67 20.83 -0.27
C ILE A 170 -9.78 21.62 -1.23
N ASP A 171 -9.13 22.67 -0.73
CA ASP A 171 -8.17 23.45 -1.52
C ASP A 171 -6.95 22.59 -1.93
N GLN A 172 -6.49 21.68 -1.06
CA GLN A 172 -5.42 20.74 -1.41
C GLN A 172 -5.85 19.74 -2.48
N VAL A 173 -7.06 19.18 -2.41
CA VAL A 173 -7.62 18.34 -3.48
C VAL A 173 -7.66 19.11 -4.80
N CYS A 174 -8.09 20.38 -4.76
CA CYS A 174 -8.17 21.24 -5.94
C CYS A 174 -6.81 21.47 -6.64
N ARG A 175 -5.67 21.25 -5.96
CA ARG A 175 -4.33 21.26 -6.61
C ARG A 175 -4.18 20.15 -7.66
N PHE A 176 -4.83 19.01 -7.44
CA PHE A 176 -4.69 17.79 -8.21
C PHE A 176 -5.91 17.47 -9.07
N LYS A 177 -7.13 17.72 -8.57
CA LYS A 177 -8.39 17.43 -9.27
C LYS A 177 -9.29 18.65 -9.28
N ALA A 178 -9.76 19.05 -10.45
CA ALA A 178 -10.76 20.11 -10.55
C ALA A 178 -12.12 19.59 -10.03
N LEU A 179 -12.64 20.23 -8.99
CA LEU A 179 -13.98 20.00 -8.45
C LEU A 179 -14.95 21.07 -8.95
N THR A 180 -16.19 20.67 -9.24
CA THR A 180 -17.31 21.59 -9.51
C THR A 180 -17.69 22.38 -8.26
N GLU A 181 -18.47 23.45 -8.42
CA GLU A 181 -18.91 24.28 -7.29
C GLU A 181 -19.78 23.49 -6.31
N GLU A 182 -20.62 22.58 -6.82
CA GLU A 182 -21.46 21.70 -6.01
C GLU A 182 -20.69 20.58 -5.30
N GLN A 183 -19.46 20.28 -5.74
CA GLN A 183 -18.58 19.27 -5.12
C GLN A 183 -17.66 19.85 -4.05
N ARG A 184 -17.54 21.17 -3.95
CA ARG A 184 -16.82 21.85 -2.87
C ARG A 184 -17.74 22.06 -1.67
#